data_AF-A0A017T0Z4-F1
#
_entry.id   AF-A0A017T0Z4-F1
#
_cell.length_a   1.000
_cell.length_b   1.000
_cell.length_c   1.000
_cell.angle_alpha   90.00
_cell.angle_beta   90.00
_cell.angle_gamma   90.00
#
_symmetry.space_group_name_H-M   'P 1'
#
loop_
_entity.id
_entity.type
_entity.pdbx_description
1 polymer ?
#
loop_
_entity_poly.entity_id
_entity_poly.type
_entity_poly.pdbx_seq_one_letter_code
_entity_poly.pdbx_strand_id
1 'polypeptide(L)'
;MGVALASACDPCVAQVCAFDSFCCTTEWDEVCRSAVTTVCGQACPDTCAHDICTTGAALQYGCNPCVTAVCDSDSFCCTDAWDYYCLDEVFFSCGIFCP
;
A
#
# COMPACT_ATOMS: atom_id res chain seq x y z
N MET A 1 3.98 -4.34 6.01
CA MET A 1 4.70 -5.63 5.88
C MET A 1 5.22 -6.02 7.25
N GLY A 2 5.06 -7.27 7.65
CA GLY A 2 5.25 -7.68 9.04
C GLY A 2 5.13 -9.19 9.26
N VAL A 3 5.00 -9.60 10.53
CA VAL A 3 4.88 -11.02 10.89
C VAL A 3 3.67 -11.68 10.23
N ALA A 4 3.76 -12.99 10.02
CA ALA A 4 2.67 -13.81 9.52
C ALA A 4 1.37 -13.61 10.34
N LEU A 5 0.25 -13.43 9.64
CA LEU A 5 -1.06 -13.27 10.28
C LEU A 5 -1.71 -14.64 10.54
N ALA A 6 -2.36 -14.75 11.70
CA ALA A 6 -3.08 -15.96 12.07
C ALA A 6 -4.39 -16.09 11.27
N SER A 7 -4.51 -17.17 10.49
CA SER A 7 -5.67 -17.45 9.64
C SER A 7 -7.01 -17.57 10.37
N ALA A 8 -6.98 -17.79 11.69
CA ALA A 8 -8.20 -17.94 12.50
C ALA A 8 -8.83 -16.61 12.96
N CYS A 9 -8.11 -15.49 12.85
CA CYS A 9 -8.57 -14.21 13.41
C CYS A 9 -9.43 -13.37 12.45
N ASP A 10 -9.33 -13.63 11.14
CA ASP A 10 -10.03 -12.86 10.11
C ASP A 10 -10.37 -13.75 8.88
N PRO A 11 -11.63 -13.76 8.40
CA PRO A 11 -12.04 -14.57 7.25
C PRO A 11 -11.33 -14.22 5.92
N CYS A 12 -10.93 -12.98 5.72
CA CYS A 12 -10.10 -12.60 4.57
C CYS A 12 -8.68 -13.15 4.72
N VAL A 13 -8.07 -13.01 5.90
CA VAL A 13 -6.76 -13.61 6.17
C VAL A 13 -6.80 -15.10 5.91
N ALA A 14 -7.82 -15.83 6.37
CA ALA A 14 -7.99 -17.26 6.09
C ALA A 14 -7.96 -17.59 4.58
N GLN A 15 -8.62 -16.77 3.76
CA GLN A 15 -8.65 -16.97 2.30
C GLN A 15 -7.30 -16.64 1.66
N VAL A 16 -6.65 -15.55 2.08
CA VAL A 16 -5.31 -15.20 1.59
C VAL A 16 -4.30 -16.29 1.97
N CYS A 17 -4.39 -16.86 3.17
CA CYS A 17 -3.56 -17.99 3.61
C CYS A 17 -3.79 -19.27 2.80
N ALA A 18 -5.02 -19.51 2.33
CA ALA A 18 -5.34 -20.63 1.46
C ALA A 18 -4.84 -20.40 0.03
N PHE A 19 -4.76 -19.14 -0.40
CA PHE A 19 -4.17 -18.74 -1.68
C PHE A 19 -2.64 -18.83 -1.65
N ASP A 20 -2.02 -18.31 -0.58
CA ASP A 20 -0.59 -18.37 -0.34
C ASP A 20 -0.28 -18.64 1.14
N SER A 21 0.24 -19.84 1.41
CA SER A 21 0.62 -20.28 2.75
C SER A 21 1.76 -19.46 3.37
N PHE A 22 2.56 -18.77 2.57
CA PHE A 22 3.64 -17.91 3.04
C PHE A 22 3.10 -16.81 3.97
N CYS A 23 1.90 -16.30 3.66
CA CYS A 23 1.22 -15.23 4.40
C CYS A 23 0.87 -15.57 5.86
N CYS A 24 0.74 -16.86 6.21
CA CYS A 24 0.48 -17.33 7.58
C CYS A 24 1.60 -18.14 8.22
N THR A 25 2.63 -18.51 7.47
CA THR A 25 3.71 -19.36 7.98
C THR A 25 5.05 -18.65 8.06
N THR A 26 5.27 -17.66 7.21
CA THR A 26 6.55 -16.95 7.13
C THR A 26 6.36 -15.48 7.48
N GLU A 27 5.69 -14.72 6.62
CA GLU A 27 5.52 -13.28 6.81
C GLU A 27 4.34 -12.75 6.00
N TRP A 28 3.83 -11.59 6.41
CA TRP A 28 2.84 -10.84 5.65
C TRP A 28 3.51 -9.71 4.88
N ASP A 29 3.83 -9.99 3.61
CA ASP A 29 4.55 -9.10 2.72
C ASP A 29 3.59 -8.28 1.81
N GLU A 30 4.12 -7.72 0.72
CA GLU A 30 3.32 -7.01 -0.27
C GLU A 30 2.48 -7.89 -1.19
N VAL A 31 2.92 -9.13 -1.42
CA VAL A 31 2.14 -10.10 -2.19
C VAL A 31 0.88 -10.47 -1.40
N CYS A 32 1.03 -10.76 -0.11
CA CYS A 32 -0.08 -11.02 0.80
C CYS A 32 -1.06 -9.85 0.88
N ARG A 33 -0.54 -8.62 1.00
CA ARG A 33 -1.37 -7.40 1.02
C ARG A 33 -2.12 -7.20 -0.29
N SER A 34 -1.46 -7.39 -1.42
CA SER A 34 -2.06 -7.23 -2.76
C SER A 34 -3.11 -8.31 -3.05
N ALA A 35 -2.94 -9.50 -2.47
CA ALA A 35 -3.91 -10.59 -2.55
C ALA A 35 -5.23 -10.26 -1.84
N VAL A 36 -5.25 -9.38 -0.83
CA VAL A 36 -6.48 -9.00 -0.10
C VAL A 36 -7.57 -8.52 -1.05
N THR A 37 -7.24 -7.61 -1.98
CA THR A 37 -8.21 -7.10 -2.95
C THR A 37 -8.70 -8.18 -3.90
N THR A 38 -7.80 -9.05 -4.36
CA THR A 38 -8.12 -10.08 -5.37
C THR A 38 -8.87 -11.27 -4.78
N VAL A 39 -8.50 -11.69 -3.57
CA VAL A 39 -8.98 -12.92 -2.93
C VAL A 39 -10.28 -12.69 -2.18
N CYS A 40 -10.39 -11.60 -1.43
CA CYS A 40 -11.54 -11.35 -0.55
C CYS A 40 -12.27 -10.03 -0.84
N GLY A 41 -11.85 -9.27 -1.88
CA GLY A 41 -12.51 -8.03 -2.30
C GLY A 41 -12.40 -6.89 -1.31
N GLN A 42 -11.46 -6.96 -0.36
CA GLN A 42 -11.24 -5.93 0.66
C GLN A 42 -10.05 -5.06 0.27
N ALA A 43 -10.03 -3.81 0.74
CA ALA A 43 -8.86 -2.94 0.63
C ALA A 43 -8.20 -2.81 2.00
N CYS A 44 -6.87 -2.85 2.04
CA CYS A 44 -6.16 -2.43 3.24
C CYS A 44 -6.33 -0.91 3.42
N PRO A 45 -6.62 -0.41 4.62
CA PRO A 45 -6.65 1.01 4.86
C PRO A 45 -5.26 1.63 4.64
N ASP A 46 -5.24 2.80 4.01
CA ASP A 46 -4.02 3.57 3.84
C ASP A 46 -3.48 4.01 5.20
N THR A 47 -2.17 3.86 5.36
CA THR A 47 -1.46 4.23 6.60
C THR A 47 -0.73 5.56 6.45
N CYS A 48 -0.98 6.27 5.35
CA CYS A 48 -0.35 7.54 5.04
C CYS A 48 -0.76 8.63 6.04
N ALA A 49 0.17 9.55 6.31
CA ALA A 49 -0.07 10.66 7.25
C ALA A 49 -1.18 11.61 6.77
N HIS A 50 -1.42 11.65 5.46
CA HIS A 50 -2.52 12.33 4.80
C HIS A 50 -2.87 11.62 3.48
N ASP A 51 -3.94 12.09 2.85
CA ASP A 51 -4.39 11.60 1.54
C ASP A 51 -3.33 11.87 0.46
N ILE A 52 -3.18 10.92 -0.48
CA ILE A 52 -2.22 11.00 -1.59
C ILE A 52 -2.49 12.18 -2.54
N CYS A 53 -3.71 12.72 -2.53
CA CYS A 53 -4.12 13.89 -3.28
C CYS A 53 -4.07 15.19 -2.47
N THR A 54 -3.43 15.18 -1.31
CA THR A 54 -3.20 16.38 -0.49
C THR A 54 -1.71 16.67 -0.41
N THR A 55 -1.28 17.87 -0.79
CA THR A 55 0.11 18.30 -0.61
C THR A 55 0.45 18.53 0.87
N GLY A 56 1.71 18.32 1.24
CA GLY A 56 2.13 18.45 2.64
C GLY A 56 3.48 17.82 2.93
N ALA A 57 3.57 17.21 4.12
CA ALA A 57 4.76 16.48 4.55
C ALA A 57 5.03 15.29 3.63
N ALA A 58 6.28 14.87 3.51
CA ALA A 58 6.61 13.66 2.78
C ALA A 58 5.77 12.47 3.28
N LEU A 59 5.22 11.69 2.35
CA LEU A 59 4.48 10.49 2.69
C LEU A 59 5.45 9.32 2.95
N GLN A 60 5.10 8.48 3.91
CA GLN A 60 5.95 7.35 4.28
C GLN A 60 5.96 6.30 3.16
N TYR A 61 7.16 5.86 2.77
CA TYR A 61 7.32 4.72 1.86
C TYR A 61 6.50 3.50 2.32
N GLY A 62 5.72 2.91 1.41
CA GLY A 62 4.87 1.75 1.72
C GLY A 62 3.55 2.08 2.41
N CYS A 63 3.23 3.35 2.67
CA CYS A 63 1.99 3.71 3.36
C CYS A 63 0.72 3.47 2.52
N ASN A 64 0.87 3.53 1.20
CA ASN A 64 -0.09 3.19 0.16
C ASN A 64 0.73 2.66 -1.05
N PRO A 65 0.27 1.63 -1.79
CA PRO A 65 0.99 1.10 -2.96
C PRO A 65 1.31 2.15 -4.04
N CYS A 66 0.41 3.12 -4.23
CA CYS A 66 0.61 4.26 -5.09
C CYS A 66 1.75 5.16 -4.60
N VAL A 67 1.80 5.43 -3.30
CA VAL A 67 2.90 6.18 -2.70
C VAL A 67 4.21 5.44 -2.90
N THR A 68 4.25 4.11 -2.72
CA THR A 68 5.44 3.29 -3.03
C THR A 68 5.91 3.52 -4.47
N ALA A 69 5.01 3.41 -5.44
CA ALA A 69 5.33 3.59 -6.85
C ALA A 69 5.83 5.01 -7.17
N VAL A 70 5.24 6.04 -6.56
CA VAL A 70 5.71 7.42 -6.66
C VAL A 70 7.10 7.56 -6.01
N CYS A 71 7.32 7.05 -4.79
CA CYS A 71 8.63 7.09 -4.12
C CYS A 71 9.74 6.38 -4.91
N ASP A 72 9.40 5.28 -5.59
CA ASP A 72 10.35 4.50 -6.41
C ASP A 72 10.75 5.28 -7.67
N SER A 73 9.89 6.19 -8.15
CA SER A 73 10.17 7.11 -9.27
C SER A 73 10.90 8.36 -8.79
N ASP A 74 10.38 9.00 -7.74
CA ASP A 74 10.91 10.20 -7.12
C ASP A 74 10.99 10.06 -5.58
N SER A 75 12.23 9.88 -5.09
CA SER A 75 12.50 9.77 -3.66
C SER A 75 12.14 11.03 -2.89
N PHE A 76 12.13 12.21 -3.52
CA PHE A 76 11.83 13.49 -2.88
C PHE A 76 10.45 13.48 -2.22
N CYS A 77 9.47 12.84 -2.88
CA CYS A 77 8.09 12.70 -2.40
C CYS A 77 7.99 12.01 -1.03
N CYS A 78 9.03 11.25 -0.66
CA CYS A 78 9.03 10.40 0.52
C CYS A 78 10.15 10.71 1.51
N THR A 79 11.07 11.63 1.15
CA THR A 79 12.15 12.12 2.01
C THR A 79 11.98 13.57 2.43
N ASP A 80 11.42 14.42 1.56
CA ASP A 80 11.45 15.87 1.74
C ASP A 80 10.04 16.47 1.85
N ALA A 81 9.21 16.33 0.81
CA ALA A 81 7.85 16.87 0.81
C ALA A 81 6.96 16.15 -0.20
N TRP A 82 5.65 16.11 0.07
CA TRP A 82 4.65 15.66 -0.89
C TRP A 82 4.04 16.89 -1.57
N ASP A 83 4.51 17.24 -2.76
CA ASP A 83 4.14 18.47 -3.45
C ASP A 83 3.32 18.22 -4.74
N TYR A 84 3.11 19.27 -5.54
CA TYR A 84 2.33 19.17 -6.78
C TYR A 84 2.98 18.26 -7.83
N TYR A 85 4.30 18.12 -7.83
CA TYR A 85 4.96 17.17 -8.72
C TYR A 85 4.66 15.73 -8.28
N CYS A 86 4.65 15.46 -6.96
CA CYS A 86 4.21 14.16 -6.43
C CYS A 86 2.75 13.84 -6.82
N LEU A 87 1.86 14.85 -6.85
CA LEU A 87 0.48 14.66 -7.33
C LEU A 87 0.40 14.32 -8.82
N ASP A 88 1.20 14.97 -9.67
CA ASP A 88 1.28 14.63 -11.09
C ASP A 88 1.79 13.19 -11.28
N GLU A 89 2.74 12.75 -10.46
CA GLU A 89 3.25 11.38 -10.48
C GLU A 89 2.23 10.34 -10.00
N VAL A 90 1.32 10.68 -9.10
CA VAL A 90 0.20 9.80 -8.71
C VAL A 90 -0.64 9.40 -9.93
N PHE A 91 -0.84 10.31 -10.89
CA PHE A 91 -1.55 9.97 -12.11
C PHE A 91 -0.77 8.97 -12.96
N PHE A 92 0.53 9.20 -13.17
CA PHE A 92 1.35 8.32 -14.01
C PHE A 92 1.59 6.94 -13.37
N SER A 93 1.77 6.90 -12.06
CA SER A 93 2.07 5.68 -11.31
C SER A 93 0.81 4.86 -11.03
N CYS A 94 -0.34 5.51 -10.85
CA CYS A 94 -1.53 4.87 -10.26
C CYS A 94 -2.83 5.12 -11.03
N GLY A 95 -2.82 5.99 -12.04
CA GLY A 95 -4.02 6.35 -12.82
C GLY A 95 -5.06 7.12 -12.02
N ILE A 96 -4.67 7.73 -10.90
CA ILE A 96 -5.55 8.49 -10.01
C ILE A 96 -5.43 9.98 -10.36
N PHE A 97 -6.56 10.65 -10.56
CA PHE A 97 -6.61 12.10 -10.73
C PHE A 97 -6.84 12.78 -9.39
N CYS A 98 -5.84 13.53 -8.94
CA CYS A 98 -5.95 14.42 -7.80
C CYS A 98 -6.55 15.79 -8.22
N PRO A 99 -7.50 16.34 -7.46
CA PRO A 99 -8.20 17.59 -7.79
C PRO A 99 -7.37 18.86 -7.58
#